data_AF-A0A8X8BJ97-F1
#
_entry.id   AF-A0A8X8BJ97-F1
#
_cell.length_a   1.000
_cell.length_b   1.000
_cell.length_c   1.000
_cell.angle_alpha   90.00
_cell.angle_beta   90.00
_cell.angle_gamma   90.00
#
_symmetry.space_group_name_H-M   'P 1'
#
loop_
_entity.id
_entity.type
_entity.pdbx_description
1 polymer ?
#
loop_
_entity_poly.entity_id
_entity_poly.type
_entity_poly.pdbx_seq_one_letter_code
_entity_poly.pdbx_strand_id
1 'polypeptide(L)'
;MSMTRLIVRHYKYLNDPRLREILKKPESLLFIFDGLDEYKHKLDFTQEWLCSNPEEDYFPVHSLVTSLVRRTLLKGCTVLITTRPTALEALDMERVDRFAEILGFFPEQRLMYFKKFFGDADQGSEAFQYVEENDILYTMCFNPSYCWIICSVLKSHFMTPEEERGAAPRTVTELFVMFLHNILTNHKREAKDQREILVKLGKMAYYGVANKILVFYDKFEISTFGLQPVLSYPFL
;
A
#
# COMPACT_ATOMS: atom_id res chain seq x y z
N MET A 1 -16.86 18.06 7.31
CA MET A 1 -17.51 16.88 7.94
C MET A 1 -16.80 16.67 9.26
N SER A 2 -17.51 16.47 10.36
CA SER A 2 -16.89 16.23 11.66
C SER A 2 -16.04 14.96 11.69
N MET A 3 -15.10 14.88 12.63
CA MET A 3 -14.29 13.69 12.85
C MET A 3 -15.16 12.51 13.28
N THR A 4 -16.15 12.75 14.14
CA THR A 4 -17.09 11.70 14.59
C THR A 4 -17.84 11.10 13.41
N ARG A 5 -18.34 11.94 12.50
CA ARG A 5 -19.04 11.50 11.30
C ARG A 5 -18.12 10.77 10.32
N LEU A 6 -16.87 11.21 10.19
CA LEU A 6 -15.84 10.51 9.40
C LEU A 6 -15.62 9.09 9.94
N ILE A 7 -15.39 8.96 11.25
CA ILE A 7 -15.14 7.67 11.90
C ILE A 7 -16.35 6.75 11.75
N VAL A 8 -17.57 7.23 12.06
CA VAL A 8 -18.81 6.44 11.98
C VAL A 8 -19.10 5.97 10.55
N ARG A 9 -18.75 6.78 9.53
CA ARG A 9 -18.94 6.43 8.12
C ARG A 9 -18.16 5.17 7.73
N HIS A 10 -16.94 5.02 8.25
CA HIS A 10 -16.07 3.87 7.97
C HIS A 10 -16.24 2.73 8.99
N TYR A 11 -16.57 3.06 10.24
CA TYR A 11 -16.70 2.13 11.36
C TYR A 11 -18.08 2.25 11.99
N LYS A 12 -19.12 1.77 11.28
CA LYS A 12 -20.53 1.90 11.70
C LYS A 12 -20.82 1.34 13.11
N TYR A 13 -20.02 0.39 13.58
CA TYR A 13 -20.15 -0.20 14.91
C TYR A 13 -19.71 0.75 16.05
N LEU A 14 -18.95 1.81 15.73
CA LEU A 14 -18.65 2.92 16.62
C LEU A 14 -19.77 3.96 16.53
N ASN A 15 -20.98 3.56 16.91
CA ASN A 15 -22.12 4.47 16.96
C ASN A 15 -21.88 5.64 17.92
N ASP A 16 -22.61 6.73 17.70
CA ASP A 16 -22.34 8.06 18.26
C ASP A 16 -22.11 8.07 19.80
N PRO A 17 -22.93 7.42 20.65
CA PRO A 17 -22.70 7.44 22.11
C PRO A 17 -21.41 6.73 22.52
N ARG A 18 -21.10 5.60 21.89
CA ARG A 18 -19.90 4.81 22.19
C ARG A 18 -18.64 5.55 21.73
N LEU A 19 -18.70 6.18 20.56
CA LEU A 19 -17.58 6.96 20.05
C LEU A 19 -17.28 8.15 20.95
N ARG A 20 -18.30 8.88 21.43
CA ARG A 20 -18.10 9.99 22.37
C ARG A 20 -17.37 9.57 23.65
N GLU A 21 -17.73 8.42 24.22
CA GLU A 21 -17.03 7.91 25.41
C GLU A 21 -15.57 7.54 25.13
N ILE A 22 -15.27 7.02 23.94
CA ILE A 22 -13.89 6.74 23.50
C ILE A 22 -13.11 8.05 23.35
N LEU A 23 -13.70 9.06 22.72
CA LEU A 23 -13.04 10.35 22.46
C LEU A 23 -12.77 11.17 23.73
N LYS A 24 -13.42 10.86 24.86
CA LYS A 24 -13.14 11.49 26.17
C LYS A 24 -11.77 11.08 26.76
N LYS A 25 -11.12 10.03 26.24
CA LYS A 25 -9.83 9.52 26.72
C LYS A 25 -8.75 9.60 25.63
N PRO A 26 -8.38 10.81 25.17
CA PRO A 26 -7.46 10.98 24.05
C PRO A 26 -6.14 10.23 24.21
N GLU A 27 -5.61 10.12 25.42
CA GLU A 27 -4.37 9.40 25.76
C GLU A 27 -4.40 7.90 25.44
N SER A 28 -5.60 7.33 25.27
CA SER A 28 -5.80 5.93 24.88
C SER A 28 -5.99 5.73 23.37
N LEU A 29 -5.93 6.81 22.59
CA LEU A 29 -6.22 6.79 21.16
C LEU A 29 -4.94 6.83 20.32
N LEU A 30 -4.92 5.97 19.29
CA LEU A 30 -3.93 5.97 18.21
C LEU A 30 -4.64 6.17 16.88
N PHE A 31 -4.27 7.24 16.17
CA PHE A 31 -4.67 7.48 14.79
C PHE A 31 -3.54 7.06 13.86
N ILE A 32 -3.82 6.13 12.93
CA ILE A 32 -2.85 5.69 11.91
C ILE A 32 -3.29 6.25 10.57
N PHE A 33 -2.46 7.11 9.98
CA PHE A 33 -2.62 7.63 8.63
C PHE A 33 -1.60 6.94 7.72
N ASP A 34 -2.07 5.93 6.98
CA ASP A 34 -1.22 5.13 6.10
C ASP A 34 -1.17 5.75 4.70
N GLY A 35 0.04 5.98 4.17
CA GLY A 35 0.28 6.45 2.80
C GLY A 35 0.00 7.93 2.57
N LEU A 36 0.61 8.82 3.36
CA LEU A 36 0.43 10.28 3.16
C LEU A 36 0.83 10.74 1.75
N ASP A 37 1.84 10.13 1.13
CA ASP A 37 2.27 10.44 -0.24
C ASP A 37 1.21 10.17 -1.31
N GLU A 38 0.21 9.34 -1.00
CA GLU A 38 -0.90 9.03 -1.89
C GLU A 38 -2.05 10.03 -1.72
N TYR A 39 -2.10 10.74 -0.60
CA TYR A 39 -3.19 11.63 -0.29
C TYR A 39 -3.21 12.86 -1.23
N LYS A 40 -4.33 13.03 -1.93
CA LYS A 40 -4.51 14.06 -2.98
C LYS A 40 -4.33 15.50 -2.49
N HIS A 41 -4.57 15.78 -1.21
CA HIS A 41 -4.52 17.13 -0.66
C HIS A 41 -3.27 17.32 0.21
N LYS A 42 -2.61 18.47 0.10
CA LYS A 42 -1.47 18.79 0.99
C LYS A 42 -1.96 19.05 2.40
N LEU A 43 -1.17 18.63 3.38
CA LEU A 43 -1.33 19.06 4.77
C LEU A 43 -0.76 20.48 4.89
N ASP A 44 -1.58 21.39 5.43
CA ASP A 44 -1.18 22.78 5.66
C ASP A 44 -1.13 23.04 7.16
N PHE A 45 0.09 23.14 7.68
CA PHE A 45 0.36 23.38 9.09
C PHE A 45 0.38 24.87 9.44
N THR A 46 0.36 25.76 8.43
CA THR A 46 0.41 27.21 8.60
C THR A 46 -0.96 27.83 8.85
N GLN A 47 -2.04 27.12 8.53
CA GLN A 47 -3.40 27.62 8.69
C GLN A 47 -3.74 27.96 10.14
N GLU A 48 -4.45 29.08 10.31
CA GLU A 48 -4.98 29.53 11.60
C GLU A 48 -6.29 28.81 11.97
N TRP A 49 -7.02 28.28 10.99
CA TRP A 49 -8.32 27.63 11.23
C TRP A 49 -8.15 26.13 11.51
N LEU A 50 -7.83 25.82 12.76
CA LEU A 50 -7.74 24.44 13.26
C LEU A 50 -9.00 24.02 14.01
N CYS A 51 -9.34 22.76 13.87
CA CYS A 51 -10.41 22.13 14.62
C CYS A 51 -9.96 21.89 16.07
N SER A 52 -10.84 22.16 17.02
CA SER A 52 -10.63 21.87 18.45
C SER A 52 -11.67 20.92 19.05
N ASN A 53 -12.79 20.73 18.35
CA ASN A 53 -13.90 19.88 18.77
C ASN A 53 -14.20 18.81 17.71
N PRO A 54 -14.13 17.51 18.04
CA PRO A 54 -14.35 16.43 17.07
C PRO A 54 -15.77 16.38 16.49
N GLU A 55 -16.74 17.06 17.12
CA GLU A 55 -18.13 17.19 16.68
C GLU A 55 -18.36 18.39 15.76
N GLU A 56 -17.40 19.31 15.63
CA GLU A 56 -17.54 20.45 14.72
C GLU A 56 -17.56 19.98 13.28
N ASP A 57 -18.65 20.31 12.59
CA ASP A 57 -18.76 20.14 11.15
C ASP A 57 -17.96 21.23 10.40
N TYR A 58 -17.95 21.20 9.07
CA TYR A 58 -17.26 22.16 8.20
C TYR A 58 -15.74 22.04 8.02
N PHE A 59 -15.04 21.15 8.74
CA PHE A 59 -13.62 20.90 8.46
C PHE A 59 -13.42 19.88 7.32
N PRO A 60 -12.46 20.11 6.40
CA PRO A 60 -12.00 19.09 5.47
C PRO A 60 -11.04 18.10 6.17
N VAL A 61 -10.85 16.92 5.58
CA VAL A 61 -10.06 15.83 6.21
C VAL A 61 -8.62 16.27 6.48
N HIS A 62 -7.96 16.96 5.55
CA HIS A 62 -6.59 17.46 5.76
C HIS A 62 -6.49 18.38 6.98
N SER A 63 -7.47 19.25 7.23
CA SER A 63 -7.49 20.12 8.42
C SER A 63 -7.70 19.33 9.72
N LEU A 64 -8.47 18.25 9.69
CA LEU A 64 -8.61 17.34 10.86
C LEU A 64 -7.26 16.67 11.19
N VAL A 65 -6.54 16.21 10.16
CA VAL A 65 -5.20 15.60 10.32
C VAL A 65 -4.21 16.61 10.88
N THR A 66 -4.14 17.83 10.32
CA THR A 66 -3.23 18.86 10.84
C THR A 66 -3.60 19.31 12.25
N SER A 67 -4.89 19.33 12.60
CA SER A 67 -5.36 19.64 13.96
C SER A 67 -4.95 18.59 15.00
N LEU A 68 -4.97 17.29 14.63
CA LEU A 68 -4.45 16.21 15.48
C LEU A 68 -2.93 16.35 15.69
N VAL A 69 -2.18 16.53 14.60
CA VAL A 69 -0.71 16.66 14.66
C VAL A 69 -0.29 17.92 15.43
N ARG A 70 -1.00 19.04 15.26
CA ARG A 70 -0.79 20.29 16.04
C ARG A 70 -1.34 20.23 17.46
N ARG A 71 -1.98 19.11 17.85
CA ARG A 71 -2.54 18.87 19.19
C ARG A 71 -3.61 19.89 19.59
N THR A 72 -4.31 20.49 18.62
CA THR A 72 -5.49 21.33 18.88
C THR A 72 -6.75 20.49 19.02
N LEU A 73 -6.79 19.34 18.35
CA LEU A 73 -7.86 18.35 18.43
C LEU A 73 -7.37 17.12 19.21
N LEU A 74 -8.20 16.61 20.14
CA LEU A 74 -7.92 15.41 20.94
C LEU A 74 -6.52 15.39 21.59
N LYS A 75 -6.16 16.50 22.25
CA LYS A 75 -4.87 16.67 22.90
C LYS A 75 -4.56 15.50 23.85
N GLY A 76 -3.48 14.77 23.54
CA GLY A 76 -3.06 13.57 24.27
C GLY A 76 -3.05 12.30 23.41
N CYS A 77 -3.74 12.30 22.27
CA CYS A 77 -3.71 11.16 21.34
C CYS A 77 -2.34 10.97 20.68
N THR A 78 -2.08 9.74 20.25
CA THR A 78 -0.93 9.41 19.41
C THR A 78 -1.35 9.44 17.95
N VAL A 79 -0.49 9.99 17.10
CA VAL A 79 -0.65 9.98 15.65
C VAL A 79 0.55 9.27 15.03
N LEU A 80 0.30 8.25 14.22
CA LEU A 80 1.29 7.55 13.41
C LEU A 80 0.99 7.83 11.95
N ILE A 81 1.98 8.37 11.23
CA ILE A 81 1.87 8.64 9.79
C ILE A 81 2.92 7.79 9.08
N THR A 82 2.50 7.05 8.05
CA THR A 82 3.44 6.41 7.11
C THR A 82 3.47 7.25 5.82
N THR A 83 4.65 7.39 5.23
CA THR A 83 4.83 8.18 4.01
C THR A 83 6.13 7.79 3.33
N ARG A 84 6.18 7.93 2.00
CA ARG A 84 7.46 7.90 1.28
C ARG A 84 8.33 9.11 1.67
N PRO A 85 9.67 8.96 1.67
CA PRO A 85 10.57 10.07 1.96
C PRO A 85 10.31 11.34 1.11
N THR A 86 9.86 11.17 -0.13
CA THR A 86 9.54 12.28 -1.05
C THR A 86 8.39 13.18 -0.59
N ALA A 87 7.53 12.73 0.33
CA ALA A 87 6.41 13.50 0.86
C ALA A 87 6.65 13.99 2.29
N LEU A 88 7.85 13.78 2.86
CA LEU A 88 8.20 14.30 4.19
C LEU A 88 8.19 15.83 4.24
N GLU A 89 8.47 16.51 3.12
CA GLU A 89 8.41 17.98 3.03
C GLU A 89 7.02 18.55 3.36
N ALA A 90 5.96 17.74 3.27
CA ALA A 90 4.61 18.15 3.60
C ALA A 90 4.33 18.12 5.12
N LEU A 91 5.23 17.57 5.94
CA LEU A 91 5.08 17.44 7.39
C LEU A 91 5.81 18.54 8.15
N ASP A 92 5.19 19.01 9.22
CA ASP A 92 5.85 19.86 10.22
C ASP A 92 6.72 19.00 11.15
N MET A 93 8.00 18.87 10.80
CA MET A 93 8.96 18.05 11.53
C MET A 93 9.22 18.52 12.98
N GLU A 94 8.93 19.78 13.31
CA GLU A 94 9.04 20.27 14.70
C GLU A 94 7.98 19.63 15.62
N ARG A 95 6.90 19.11 15.05
CA ARG A 95 5.80 18.43 15.76
C ARG A 95 5.95 16.92 15.80
N VAL A 96 6.98 16.37 15.17
CA VAL A 96 7.24 14.93 15.12
C VAL A 96 8.05 14.52 16.34
N ASP A 97 7.43 13.78 17.26
CA ASP A 97 8.12 13.30 18.46
C ASP A 97 9.17 12.22 18.15
N ARG A 98 8.90 11.38 17.13
CA ARG A 98 9.77 10.27 16.70
C ARG A 98 9.61 10.02 15.20
N PHE A 99 10.70 9.67 14.55
CA PHE A 99 10.70 9.15 13.18
C PHE A 99 11.44 7.81 13.13
N ALA A 100 11.02 6.94 12.22
CA ALA A 100 11.69 5.67 11.95
C ALA A 100 11.66 5.42 10.44
N GLU A 101 12.75 4.87 9.92
CA GLU A 101 12.84 4.46 8.52
C GLU A 101 12.68 2.94 8.40
N ILE A 102 11.80 2.49 7.51
CA ILE A 102 11.63 1.07 7.22
C ILE A 102 12.57 0.73 6.05
N LEU A 103 13.68 0.07 6.37
CA LEU A 103 14.72 -0.22 5.40
C LEU A 103 14.30 -1.36 4.44
N GLY A 104 13.92 -2.52 4.96
CA GLY A 104 13.62 -3.71 4.16
C GLY A 104 14.12 -4.99 4.84
N PHE A 105 14.35 -6.04 4.06
CA PHE A 105 14.85 -7.32 4.54
C PHE A 105 16.38 -7.40 4.56
N PHE A 106 16.91 -7.68 5.75
CA PHE A 106 18.29 -8.13 5.94
C PHE A 106 18.49 -9.56 5.38
N PRO A 107 19.73 -9.97 5.04
CA PRO A 107 20.00 -11.27 4.42
C PRO A 107 19.32 -12.47 5.11
N GLU A 108 19.37 -12.53 6.45
CA GLU A 108 18.76 -13.61 7.23
C GLU A 108 17.23 -13.59 7.13
N GLN A 109 16.64 -12.40 7.06
CA GLN A 109 15.20 -12.21 6.92
C GLN A 109 14.71 -12.62 5.53
N ARG A 110 15.53 -12.47 4.48
CA ARG A 110 15.20 -12.95 3.13
C ARG A 110 15.05 -14.47 3.13
N LEU A 111 16.02 -15.20 3.68
CA LEU A 111 15.93 -16.67 3.80
C LEU A 111 14.72 -17.09 4.65
N MET A 112 14.48 -16.43 5.79
CA MET A 112 13.31 -16.70 6.62
C MET A 112 11.99 -16.46 5.86
N TYR A 113 11.93 -15.41 5.05
CA TYR A 113 10.76 -15.11 4.24
C TYR A 113 10.49 -16.20 3.21
N PHE A 114 11.52 -16.64 2.46
CA PHE A 114 11.39 -17.72 1.47
C PHE A 114 10.87 -19.02 2.11
N LYS A 115 11.48 -19.45 3.22
CA LYS A 115 11.03 -20.65 3.96
C LYS A 115 9.56 -20.55 4.37
N LYS A 116 9.15 -19.40 4.92
CA LYS A 116 7.76 -19.16 5.32
C LYS A 116 6.79 -19.08 4.14
N PHE A 117 7.19 -18.45 3.04
CA PHE A 117 6.34 -18.27 1.86
C PHE A 117 6.05 -19.59 1.14
N PHE A 118 7.05 -20.45 1.02
CA PHE A 118 6.89 -21.76 0.39
C PHE A 118 6.06 -22.70 1.26
N GLY A 119 6.19 -22.61 2.59
CA GLY A 119 5.50 -23.47 3.56
C GLY A 119 6.27 -24.76 3.83
N ASP A 120 7.05 -25.22 2.85
CA ASP A 120 8.10 -26.23 2.98
C ASP A 120 9.47 -25.54 3.07
N ALA A 121 10.24 -25.85 4.11
CA ALA A 121 11.50 -25.18 4.39
C ALA A 121 12.63 -25.58 3.43
N ASP A 122 12.60 -26.79 2.87
CA ASP A 122 13.61 -27.29 1.95
C ASP A 122 13.37 -26.67 0.56
N GLN A 123 12.12 -26.68 0.08
CA GLN A 123 11.75 -25.98 -1.16
C GLN A 123 12.02 -24.48 -1.08
N GLY A 124 11.73 -23.86 0.07
CA GLY A 124 12.04 -22.44 0.29
C GLY A 124 13.55 -22.16 0.29
N SER A 125 14.37 -23.09 0.79
CA SER A 125 15.84 -22.96 0.77
C SER A 125 16.41 -23.12 -0.63
N GLU A 126 15.91 -24.08 -1.41
CA GLU A 126 16.29 -24.30 -2.81
C GLU A 126 15.96 -23.06 -3.66
N ALA A 127 14.74 -22.54 -3.53
CA ALA A 127 14.35 -21.32 -4.24
C ALA A 127 15.17 -20.09 -3.81
N PHE A 128 15.56 -20.00 -2.54
CA PHE A 128 16.44 -18.94 -2.06
C PHE A 128 17.85 -19.07 -2.65
N GLN A 129 18.40 -20.28 -2.72
CA GLN A 129 19.72 -20.52 -3.32
C GLN A 129 19.74 -20.09 -4.78
N TYR A 130 18.71 -20.41 -5.56
CA TYR A 130 18.59 -19.95 -6.95
C TYR A 130 18.64 -18.41 -7.05
N VAL A 131 17.99 -17.70 -6.12
CA VAL A 131 17.98 -16.24 -6.10
C VAL A 131 19.32 -15.67 -5.63
N GLU A 132 19.96 -16.30 -4.66
CA GLU A 132 21.28 -15.91 -4.14
C GLU A 132 22.37 -15.99 -5.20
N GLU A 133 22.28 -16.95 -6.13
CA GLU A 133 23.17 -17.06 -7.30
C GLU A 133 22.93 -15.96 -8.36
N ASN A 134 21.88 -15.14 -8.21
CA ASN A 134 21.55 -14.04 -9.11
C ASN A 134 21.58 -12.70 -8.36
N ASP A 135 22.70 -11.98 -8.44
CA ASP A 135 22.94 -10.71 -7.74
C ASP A 135 21.80 -9.68 -7.89
N ILE A 136 21.19 -9.59 -9.07
CA ILE A 136 20.11 -8.64 -9.34
C ILE A 136 18.86 -9.03 -8.56
N LEU A 137 18.41 -10.28 -8.68
CA LEU A 137 17.22 -10.77 -7.99
C LEU A 137 17.44 -10.80 -6.47
N TYR A 138 18.63 -11.21 -6.02
CA TYR A 138 19.01 -11.20 -4.61
C TYR A 138 18.96 -9.80 -4.00
N THR A 139 19.50 -8.80 -4.70
CA THR A 139 19.47 -7.40 -4.25
C THR A 139 18.05 -6.87 -4.18
N MET A 140 17.20 -7.20 -5.17
CA MET A 140 15.79 -6.82 -5.17
C MET A 140 15.01 -7.38 -3.97
N CYS A 141 15.35 -8.58 -3.49
CA CYS A 141 14.74 -9.18 -2.29
C CYS A 141 14.94 -8.36 -1.00
N PHE A 142 15.78 -7.32 -1.00
CA PHE A 142 15.79 -6.31 0.06
C PHE A 142 14.41 -5.66 0.24
N ASN A 143 13.68 -5.38 -0.85
CA ASN A 143 12.32 -4.86 -0.77
C ASN A 143 11.33 -6.02 -0.59
N PRO A 144 10.50 -6.03 0.47
CA PRO A 144 9.54 -7.11 0.72
C PRO A 144 8.57 -7.38 -0.44
N SER A 145 8.14 -6.35 -1.18
CA SER A 145 7.23 -6.51 -2.32
C SER A 145 7.91 -7.21 -3.49
N TYR A 146 9.16 -6.88 -3.80
CA TYR A 146 9.93 -7.63 -4.82
C TYR A 146 10.21 -9.05 -4.36
N CYS A 147 10.55 -9.24 -3.08
CA CYS A 147 10.73 -10.57 -2.50
C CYS A 147 9.47 -11.44 -2.67
N TRP A 148 8.28 -10.87 -2.42
CA TRP A 148 7.01 -11.55 -2.66
C TRP A 148 6.77 -11.89 -4.14
N ILE A 149 7.07 -10.97 -5.08
CA ILE A 149 6.95 -11.23 -6.53
C ILE A 149 7.87 -12.40 -6.93
N ILE A 150 9.14 -12.36 -6.51
CA ILE A 150 10.13 -13.39 -6.80
C ILE A 150 9.68 -14.73 -6.24
N CYS A 151 9.31 -14.80 -4.96
CA CYS A 151 8.82 -16.03 -4.37
C CYS A 151 7.55 -16.55 -5.07
N SER A 152 6.63 -15.67 -5.46
CA SER A 152 5.40 -16.06 -6.18
C SER A 152 5.69 -16.68 -7.54
N VAL A 153 6.63 -16.10 -8.30
CA VAL A 153 7.06 -16.62 -9.60
C VAL A 153 7.80 -17.95 -9.43
N LEU A 154 8.76 -18.01 -8.51
CA LEU A 154 9.54 -19.22 -8.27
C LEU A 154 8.70 -20.35 -7.70
N LYS A 155 7.76 -20.07 -6.79
CA LYS A 155 6.86 -21.09 -6.27
C LYS A 155 6.03 -21.71 -7.38
N SER A 156 5.46 -20.90 -8.28
CA SER A 156 4.76 -21.42 -9.45
C SER A 156 5.68 -22.27 -10.33
N HIS A 157 6.93 -21.86 -10.51
CA HIS A 157 7.91 -22.55 -11.34
C HIS A 157 8.36 -23.90 -10.76
N PHE A 158 8.71 -23.94 -9.46
CA PHE A 158 9.15 -25.14 -8.77
C PHE A 158 8.00 -26.12 -8.47
N MET A 159 6.75 -25.67 -8.50
CA MET A 159 5.58 -26.54 -8.43
C MET A 159 5.18 -27.14 -9.79
N THR A 160 5.69 -26.62 -10.91
CA THR A 160 5.50 -27.23 -12.23
C THR A 160 6.35 -28.51 -12.33
N PRO A 161 5.79 -29.63 -12.87
CA PRO A 161 6.55 -30.85 -13.14
C PRO A 161 7.80 -30.55 -13.96
N GLU A 162 8.90 -31.26 -13.70
CA GLU A 162 10.20 -30.98 -14.30
C GLU A 162 10.17 -31.06 -15.83
N GLU A 163 9.36 -31.96 -16.39
CA GLU A 163 9.14 -32.15 -17.83
C GLU A 163 8.45 -30.96 -18.51
N GLU A 164 7.67 -30.18 -17.77
CA GLU A 164 6.94 -28.99 -18.23
C GLU A 164 7.61 -27.69 -17.78
N ARG A 165 8.67 -27.79 -16.95
CA ARG A 165 9.36 -26.66 -16.36
C ARG A 165 10.23 -25.98 -17.41
N GLY A 166 9.89 -24.72 -17.71
CA GLY A 166 10.73 -23.85 -18.56
C GLY A 166 12.02 -23.40 -17.86
N ALA A 167 12.63 -22.34 -18.36
CA ALA A 167 13.72 -21.67 -17.64
C ALA A 167 13.17 -20.81 -16.49
N ALA A 168 13.86 -20.81 -15.35
CA ALA A 168 13.60 -19.88 -14.26
C ALA A 168 13.99 -18.43 -14.67
N PRO A 169 13.38 -17.38 -14.07
CA PRO A 169 13.66 -16.00 -14.47
C PRO A 169 15.11 -15.64 -14.11
N ARG A 170 15.85 -15.05 -15.05
CA ARG A 170 17.22 -14.56 -14.82
C ARG A 170 17.30 -13.04 -14.83
N THR A 171 16.41 -12.40 -15.59
CA THR A 171 16.32 -10.95 -15.69
C THR A 171 15.07 -10.42 -15.00
N VAL A 172 15.10 -9.13 -14.65
CA VAL A 172 13.94 -8.42 -14.10
C VAL A 172 12.75 -8.46 -15.06
N THR A 173 13.00 -8.35 -16.37
CA THR A 173 11.96 -8.43 -17.40
C THR A 173 11.32 -9.80 -17.44
N GLU A 174 12.12 -10.88 -17.45
CA GLU A 174 11.59 -12.26 -17.40
C GLU A 174 10.75 -12.48 -16.13
N LEU A 175 11.23 -12.01 -14.97
CA LEU A 175 10.49 -12.07 -13.72
C LEU A 175 9.11 -11.43 -13.84
N PHE A 176 9.03 -10.20 -14.34
CA PHE A 176 7.75 -9.49 -14.49
C PHE A 176 6.84 -10.09 -15.56
N VAL A 177 7.40 -10.61 -16.66
CA VAL A 177 6.64 -11.33 -17.69
C VAL A 177 6.03 -12.60 -17.11
N MET A 178 6.82 -13.39 -16.38
CA MET A 178 6.33 -14.60 -15.70
C MET A 178 5.31 -14.28 -14.61
N PHE A 179 5.53 -13.21 -13.84
CA PHE A 179 4.57 -12.75 -12.83
C PHE A 179 3.22 -12.36 -13.47
N LEU A 180 3.26 -11.60 -14.56
CA LEU A 180 2.07 -11.22 -15.31
C LEU A 180 1.37 -12.46 -15.90
N HIS A 181 2.15 -13.40 -16.45
CA HIS A 181 1.63 -14.67 -16.95
C HIS A 181 0.89 -15.43 -15.85
N ASN A 182 1.48 -15.57 -14.65
CA ASN A 182 0.88 -16.24 -13.50
C ASN A 182 -0.43 -15.58 -13.05
N ILE A 183 -0.51 -14.25 -13.06
CA ILE A 183 -1.76 -13.53 -12.77
C ILE A 183 -2.82 -13.88 -13.81
N LEU A 184 -2.46 -13.83 -15.09
CA LEU A 184 -3.39 -14.07 -16.19
C LEU A 184 -3.84 -15.52 -16.30
N THR A 185 -3.04 -16.49 -15.86
CA THR A 185 -3.39 -17.91 -15.86
C THR A 185 -4.25 -18.30 -14.66
N ASN A 186 -3.92 -17.82 -13.46
CA ASN A 186 -4.63 -18.18 -12.23
C ASN A 186 -5.90 -17.37 -11.99
N HIS A 187 -5.98 -16.16 -12.54
CA HIS A 187 -7.15 -15.28 -12.39
C HIS A 187 -7.90 -15.06 -13.70
N LYS A 188 -7.91 -16.06 -14.59
CA LYS A 188 -8.72 -16.02 -15.82
C LYS A 188 -10.18 -15.75 -15.48
N ARG A 189 -10.60 -14.49 -15.62
CA ARG A 189 -11.99 -14.19 -15.98
C ARG A 189 -12.15 -14.53 -17.45
N GLU A 190 -13.36 -14.87 -17.88
CA GLU A 190 -13.73 -15.13 -19.29
C GLU A 190 -13.63 -13.87 -20.18
N ALA A 191 -12.64 -13.00 -19.94
CA ALA A 191 -12.35 -11.85 -20.76
C ALA A 191 -11.76 -12.33 -22.08
N LYS A 192 -12.54 -12.17 -23.16
CA LYS A 192 -12.19 -12.58 -24.52
C LYS A 192 -10.96 -11.87 -25.09
N ASP A 193 -10.53 -10.74 -24.50
CA ASP A 193 -9.37 -9.97 -24.97
C ASP A 193 -8.46 -9.48 -23.82
N GLN A 194 -7.66 -10.40 -23.28
CA GLN A 194 -6.66 -10.09 -22.25
C GLN A 194 -5.61 -9.08 -22.76
N ARG A 195 -5.25 -9.16 -24.03
CA ARG A 195 -4.24 -8.28 -24.63
C ARG A 195 -4.71 -6.84 -24.65
N GLU A 196 -5.95 -6.59 -25.05
CA GLU A 196 -6.52 -5.24 -25.04
C GLU A 196 -6.57 -4.66 -23.62
N ILE A 197 -6.95 -5.46 -22.62
CA ILE A 197 -6.95 -5.03 -21.21
C ILE A 197 -5.55 -4.62 -20.75
N LEU A 198 -4.53 -5.41 -21.05
CA LEU A 198 -3.14 -5.08 -20.71
C LEU A 198 -2.67 -3.79 -21.36
N VAL A 199 -3.02 -3.57 -22.63
CA VAL A 199 -2.67 -2.32 -23.34
C VAL A 199 -3.34 -1.12 -22.68
N LYS A 200 -4.62 -1.23 -22.29
CA LYS A 200 -5.35 -0.16 -21.58
C LYS A 200 -4.74 0.11 -20.21
N LEU A 201 -4.41 -0.93 -19.44
CA LEU A 201 -3.70 -0.81 -18.16
C LEU A 201 -2.34 -0.14 -18.34
N GLY A 202 -1.57 -0.53 -19.35
CA GLY A 202 -0.28 0.09 -19.67
C GLY A 202 -0.39 1.57 -20.03
N LYS A 203 -1.42 1.96 -20.81
CA LYS A 203 -1.69 3.38 -21.12
C LYS A 203 -2.03 4.18 -19.86
N MET A 204 -2.86 3.63 -18.98
CA MET A 204 -3.21 4.25 -17.70
C MET A 204 -2.00 4.40 -16.80
N ALA A 205 -1.18 3.34 -16.65
CA ALA A 205 0.06 3.37 -15.87
C ALA A 205 1.05 4.42 -16.41
N TYR A 206 1.24 4.47 -17.73
CA TYR A 206 2.08 5.47 -18.38
C TYR A 206 1.59 6.90 -18.10
N TYR A 207 0.29 7.14 -18.24
CA TYR A 207 -0.32 8.44 -17.92
C TYR A 207 -0.08 8.82 -16.46
N GLY A 208 -0.23 7.87 -15.53
CA GLY A 208 0.01 8.07 -14.10
C GLY A 208 1.44 8.53 -13.82
N VAL A 209 2.42 7.80 -14.35
CA VAL A 209 3.85 8.16 -14.22
C VAL A 209 4.15 9.52 -14.83
N ALA A 210 3.67 9.79 -16.05
CA ALA A 210 3.92 11.05 -16.75
C ALA A 210 3.35 12.29 -16.03
N ASN A 211 2.22 12.12 -15.33
CA ASN A 211 1.53 13.21 -14.63
C ASN A 211 1.75 13.19 -13.11
N LYS A 212 2.64 12.32 -12.60
CA LYS A 212 2.87 12.11 -11.16
C LYS A 212 1.58 11.76 -10.38
N ILE A 213 0.68 11.03 -11.02
CA ILE A 213 -0.54 10.50 -10.43
C ILE A 213 -0.25 9.04 -10.03
N LEU A 214 -0.16 8.80 -8.73
CA LEU A 214 0.10 7.47 -8.17
C LEU A 214 -1.18 6.66 -7.96
N VAL A 215 -2.29 7.35 -7.67
CA VAL A 215 -3.58 6.72 -7.34
C VAL A 215 -4.68 7.31 -8.22
N PHE A 216 -5.47 6.43 -8.83
CA PHE A 216 -6.64 6.78 -9.64
C PHE A 216 -7.89 6.50 -8.79
N TYR A 217 -8.43 7.56 -8.18
CA TYR A 217 -9.54 7.44 -7.22
C TYR A 217 -10.91 7.30 -7.88
N ASP A 218 -11.07 7.94 -9.03
CA ASP A 218 -12.39 8.03 -9.66
C ASP A 218 -12.60 6.88 -10.64
N LYS A 219 -13.76 6.20 -10.49
CA LYS A 219 -14.21 5.21 -11.47
C LYS A 219 -14.36 5.84 -12.85
N PHE A 220 -14.72 7.12 -12.92
CA PHE A 220 -14.78 7.87 -14.16
C PHE A 220 -13.37 8.03 -14.77
N GLU A 221 -12.36 8.42 -13.98
CA GLU A 221 -10.96 8.49 -14.44
C GLU A 221 -10.50 7.15 -15.02
N ILE A 222 -10.75 6.05 -14.32
CA ILE A 222 -10.42 4.69 -14.81
C ILE A 222 -11.18 4.38 -16.12
N SER A 223 -12.45 4.78 -16.20
CA SER A 223 -13.27 4.57 -17.40
C SER A 223 -12.80 5.34 -18.62
N THR A 224 -12.10 6.47 -18.45
CA THR A 224 -11.52 7.21 -19.59
C THR A 224 -10.48 6.40 -20.36
N PHE A 225 -9.86 5.42 -19.71
CA PHE A 225 -8.94 4.46 -20.34
C PHE A 225 -9.64 3.24 -20.93
N GLY A 226 -10.97 3.19 -20.92
CA GLY A 226 -11.76 2.06 -21.39
C GLY A 226 -11.70 0.86 -20.44
N LEU A 227 -11.35 1.08 -19.16
CA LEU A 227 -11.31 0.07 -18.10
C LEU A 227 -12.56 0.20 -17.23
N GLN A 228 -13.12 -0.94 -16.81
CA GLN A 228 -14.26 -0.96 -15.90
C GLN A 228 -13.80 -1.50 -14.54
N PRO A 229 -13.88 -0.71 -13.45
CA PRO A 229 -13.56 -1.20 -12.13
C PRO A 229 -14.59 -2.24 -11.73
N VAL A 230 -14.13 -3.47 -11.47
CA VAL A 230 -15.00 -4.49 -10.86
C VAL A 230 -15.08 -4.18 -9.38
N LEU A 231 -16.31 -4.03 -8.87
CA LEU A 231 -16.67 -3.68 -7.49
C LEU A 231 -15.56 -4.00 -6.50
N SER A 232 -14.99 -2.97 -5.88
CA SER A 232 -14.03 -3.10 -4.80
C SER A 232 -14.66 -3.90 -3.67
N TYR A 233 -13.94 -4.94 -3.23
CA TYR A 233 -14.12 -5.46 -1.89
C TYR A 233 -14.01 -4.29 -0.89
N PRO A 234 -14.75 -4.28 0.24
CA PRO A 234 -14.74 -3.16 1.19
C PRO A 234 -13.40 -2.88 1.88
N PHE A 235 -12.32 -3.57 1.48
CA PHE A 235 -11.00 -3.56 2.12
C PHE A 235 -9.89 -3.00 1.22
N LEU A 236 -10.23 -2.32 0.13
CA LEU A 236 -9.33 -1.45 -0.65
C LEU A 236 -9.97 -0.08 -0.81
#